data_AF-A0AAU3P5J8-F1
#
_entry.id   AF-A0AAU3P5J8-F1
#
_cell.length_a   1.000
_cell.length_b   1.000
_cell.length_c   1.000
_cell.angle_alpha   90.00
_cell.angle_beta   90.00
_cell.angle_gamma   90.00
#
_symmetry.space_group_name_H-M   'P 1'
#
loop_
_entity.id
_entity.type
_entity.pdbx_description
1 polymer ?
#
loop_
_entity_poly.entity_id
_entity_poly.type
_entity_poly.pdbx_seq_one_letter_code
_entity_poly.pdbx_strand_id
1 'polypeptide(L)'
;MRVFRMTLCCAPAATVFGLLLMCAVTVGPGDGGSAAKPGGAAGLTPADRAAPVLPPAAVPVRRPPVLSLAAVPANRPHTAALPRIVPRADWLADAAFRRPPARYADRVTAIFIHHTDSPNDYDCADTPRIIRSLYMGQAGSRNWDDIGYNFLVDRCGTIYEGRAGGVDKAVVGAHAQGFNKGTAGIAAIGTFIAGTPVPPSMAKSIAALSAWKLGLANVDPRSRVRLTSTNSLSRFPKGRTAEFNAIAAHRDEYETYCPGQALMAALPEIRQRAAALQGR
;
A
#
# COMPACT_ATOMS: atom_id res chain seq x y z
N MET A 1 -23.07 -45.13 -0.02
CA MET A 1 -22.75 -44.73 -1.41
C MET A 1 -21.47 -43.90 -1.42
N ARG A 2 -20.50 -44.22 -2.29
CA ARG A 2 -19.30 -43.39 -2.49
C ARG A 2 -19.60 -42.38 -3.60
N VAL A 3 -19.54 -41.08 -3.32
CA VAL A 3 -19.72 -40.04 -4.33
C VAL A 3 -18.33 -39.63 -4.86
N PHE A 4 -18.01 -40.03 -6.09
CA PHE A 4 -16.82 -39.56 -6.78
C PHE A 4 -16.99 -38.10 -7.18
N ARG A 5 -16.06 -37.23 -6.78
CA ARG A 5 -15.95 -35.86 -7.31
C ARG A 5 -15.00 -35.89 -8.51
N MET A 6 -15.55 -35.80 -9.72
CA MET A 6 -14.76 -35.74 -10.95
C MET A 6 -14.16 -34.35 -11.11
N THR A 7 -12.84 -34.24 -11.00
CA THR A 7 -12.10 -32.97 -11.15
C THR A 7 -11.66 -32.83 -12.61
N LEU A 8 -12.24 -31.88 -13.33
CA LEU A 8 -11.93 -31.67 -14.74
C LEU A 8 -10.80 -30.64 -14.88
N CYS A 9 -9.55 -31.10 -14.97
CA CYS A 9 -8.40 -30.26 -15.31
C CYS A 9 -8.27 -30.16 -16.84
N CYS A 10 -8.53 -28.98 -17.41
CA CYS A 10 -8.05 -28.65 -18.74
C CYS A 10 -6.60 -28.14 -18.63
N ALA A 11 -5.66 -28.85 -19.27
CA ALA A 11 -4.28 -28.41 -19.44
C ALA A 11 -4.00 -28.16 -20.93
N PRO A 12 -3.44 -27.02 -21.33
CA PRO A 12 -2.88 -26.84 -22.66
C PRO A 12 -1.46 -27.41 -22.71
N ALA A 13 -1.12 -28.10 -23.81
CA ALA A 13 0.23 -28.57 -24.07
C ALA A 13 1.13 -27.44 -24.59
N ALA A 14 2.38 -27.39 -24.13
CA ALA A 14 3.46 -26.65 -24.79
C ALA A 14 4.82 -27.31 -24.50
N THR A 15 5.52 -27.71 -25.56
CA THR A 15 6.84 -28.36 -25.51
C THR A 15 7.92 -27.30 -25.70
N VAL A 16 8.92 -27.23 -24.81
CA VAL A 16 10.16 -26.46 -25.05
C VAL A 16 11.38 -27.21 -24.51
N PHE A 17 12.38 -27.36 -25.38
CA PHE A 17 13.75 -27.86 -25.12
C PHE A 17 14.57 -26.87 -24.27
N GLY A 18 15.52 -27.34 -23.47
CA GLY A 18 16.55 -26.45 -22.88
C GLY A 18 17.31 -27.03 -21.70
N LEU A 19 18.46 -27.66 -21.96
CA LEU A 19 19.32 -28.30 -20.95
C LEU A 19 20.21 -27.29 -20.20
N LEU A 20 20.56 -27.63 -18.96
CA LEU A 20 21.58 -26.98 -18.12
C LEU A 20 22.92 -26.72 -18.83
N LEU A 21 23.63 -25.68 -18.38
CA LEU A 21 25.06 -25.81 -18.10
C LEU A 21 25.49 -24.97 -16.88
N MET A 22 26.50 -25.46 -16.16
CA MET A 22 26.98 -24.94 -14.87
C MET A 22 28.20 -24.01 -14.99
N CYS A 23 28.45 -23.26 -13.91
CA CYS A 23 29.72 -23.09 -13.15
C CYS A 23 29.83 -21.66 -12.57
N ALA A 24 30.54 -21.32 -11.50
CA ALA A 24 31.03 -21.94 -10.26
C ALA A 24 32.01 -20.92 -9.62
N VAL A 25 31.79 -20.54 -8.34
CA VAL A 25 32.76 -20.32 -7.24
C VAL A 25 34.03 -19.43 -7.51
N THR A 26 34.32 -18.35 -6.75
CA THR A 26 35.10 -18.37 -5.47
C THR A 26 35.09 -17.02 -4.70
N VAL A 27 34.81 -17.11 -3.39
CA VAL A 27 35.59 -16.69 -2.20
C VAL A 27 36.76 -15.67 -2.31
N GLY A 28 36.77 -14.69 -1.38
CA GLY A 28 37.99 -14.12 -0.76
C GLY A 28 37.80 -12.78 0.02
N PRO A 29 38.18 -12.65 1.31
CA PRO A 29 37.98 -11.42 2.12
C PRO A 29 39.25 -10.57 2.33
N GLY A 30 39.10 -9.38 2.92
CA GLY A 30 40.23 -8.54 3.37
C GLY A 30 39.82 -7.46 4.39
N ASP A 31 40.29 -7.62 5.63
CA ASP A 31 40.19 -6.64 6.72
C ASP A 31 41.46 -5.76 6.80
N GLY A 32 41.37 -4.58 7.42
CA GLY A 32 42.54 -3.94 8.05
C GLY A 32 42.57 -2.40 8.10
N GLY A 33 43.02 -1.85 9.24
CA GLY A 33 43.60 -0.52 9.34
C GLY A 33 42.97 0.43 10.36
N SER A 34 43.64 0.67 11.50
CA SER A 34 43.26 1.68 12.49
C SER A 34 44.44 2.57 12.88
N ALA A 35 44.14 3.86 13.10
CA ALA A 35 44.84 4.91 13.87
C ALA A 35 46.38 4.95 13.99
N ALA A 36 46.97 6.13 13.69
CA ALA A 36 47.54 7.06 14.70
C ALA A 36 48.37 8.22 14.06
N LYS A 37 48.49 9.35 14.77
CA LYS A 37 49.40 10.50 14.47
C LYS A 37 49.89 11.15 15.77
N PRO A 38 51.18 11.53 15.92
CA PRO A 38 51.69 12.30 17.08
C PRO A 38 52.41 13.63 16.75
N GLY A 39 52.70 14.43 17.79
CA GLY A 39 53.53 15.67 17.81
C GLY A 39 52.70 16.98 17.79
N GLY A 40 52.91 18.02 18.62
CA GLY A 40 53.97 18.38 19.59
C GLY A 40 55.03 19.34 18.99
N ALA A 41 55.57 20.40 19.63
CA ALA A 41 55.33 21.11 20.92
C ALA A 41 56.13 22.46 20.96
N ALA A 42 56.12 23.21 22.10
CA ALA A 42 56.91 24.44 22.44
C ALA A 42 56.55 25.76 21.68
N GLY A 43 56.84 27.00 22.14
CA GLY A 43 57.48 27.59 23.35
C GLY A 43 57.91 29.07 23.07
N LEU A 44 58.26 30.00 24.00
CA LEU A 44 58.22 30.14 25.48
C LEU A 44 58.44 31.63 25.91
N THR A 45 57.56 32.24 26.73
CA THR A 45 57.84 33.35 27.73
C THR A 45 58.32 34.76 27.24
N PRO A 46 58.46 35.80 28.12
CA PRO A 46 57.95 36.01 29.50
C PRO A 46 57.17 37.35 29.78
N ALA A 47 56.45 37.30 30.90
CA ALA A 47 55.93 38.34 31.82
C ALA A 47 56.22 39.84 31.64
N ASP A 48 55.20 40.65 32.01
CA ASP A 48 55.43 41.76 32.96
C ASP A 48 54.22 41.96 33.92
N ARG A 49 54.45 42.62 35.07
CA ARG A 49 53.47 42.71 36.19
C ARG A 49 52.78 44.07 36.31
N ALA A 50 51.45 44.07 36.43
CA ALA A 50 50.71 45.13 37.11
C ALA A 50 49.42 44.62 37.75
N ALA A 51 49.25 44.94 39.03
CA ALA A 51 47.97 45.04 39.75
C ALA A 51 47.83 46.53 40.15
N PRO A 52 46.64 47.09 40.49
CA PRO A 52 45.50 46.40 41.11
C PRO A 52 44.11 46.93 40.67
N VAL A 53 43.16 46.93 41.62
CA VAL A 53 41.79 47.51 41.64
C VAL A 53 40.67 46.49 41.40
N LEU A 54 40.03 46.09 42.52
CA LEU A 54 38.77 45.35 42.53
C LEU A 54 37.59 46.34 42.36
N PRO A 55 36.69 46.13 41.38
CA PRO A 55 35.39 46.78 41.38
C PRO A 55 34.49 46.21 42.49
N PRO A 56 33.46 46.95 42.96
CA PRO A 56 32.57 46.47 44.00
C PRO A 56 31.77 45.24 43.55
N ALA A 57 31.43 44.37 44.52
CA ALA A 57 30.70 43.14 44.24
C ALA A 57 29.33 43.41 43.61
N ALA A 58 29.20 43.12 42.32
CA ALA A 58 27.92 43.14 41.63
C ALA A 58 27.04 42.00 42.15
N VAL A 59 25.94 42.34 42.83
CA VAL A 59 24.92 41.36 43.24
C VAL A 59 24.38 40.68 41.98
N PRO A 60 24.43 39.33 41.87
CA PRO A 60 23.94 38.65 40.68
C PRO A 60 22.42 38.75 40.62
N VAL A 61 21.92 39.66 39.78
CA VAL A 61 20.50 39.71 39.43
C VAL A 61 20.16 38.39 38.73
N ARG A 62 19.56 37.45 39.48
CA ARG A 62 19.00 36.22 38.93
C ARG A 62 17.92 36.59 37.92
N ARG A 63 18.27 36.54 36.62
CA ARG A 63 17.27 36.52 35.56
C ARG A 63 16.33 35.33 35.83
N PRO A 64 15.00 35.52 35.78
CA PRO A 64 14.09 34.39 35.86
C PRO A 64 14.40 33.42 34.71
N PRO A 65 14.27 32.10 34.91
CA PRO A 65 14.48 31.15 33.83
C PRO A 65 13.45 31.44 32.73
N VAL A 66 13.94 31.87 31.56
CA VAL A 66 13.13 31.82 30.34
C VAL A 66 12.86 30.35 30.07
N LEU A 67 11.63 29.92 30.40
CA LEU A 67 11.09 28.63 30.02
C LEU A 67 11.04 28.57 28.49
N SER A 68 12.13 28.07 27.91
CA SER A 68 12.11 27.60 26.53
C SER A 68 11.15 26.42 26.47
N LEU A 69 9.90 26.70 26.12
CA LEU A 69 8.97 25.70 25.61
C LEU A 69 9.64 25.04 24.42
N ALA A 70 10.30 23.91 24.65
CA ALA A 70 10.74 23.04 23.58
C ALA A 70 9.49 22.72 22.76
N ALA A 71 9.48 23.17 21.50
CA ALA A 71 8.37 22.92 20.62
C ALA A 71 8.22 21.40 20.48
N VAL A 72 7.22 20.83 21.16
CA VAL A 72 6.83 19.43 20.99
C VAL A 72 6.61 19.27 19.49
N PRO A 73 7.36 18.37 18.80
CA PRO A 73 7.23 18.25 17.37
C PRO A 73 5.78 17.88 17.06
N ALA A 74 5.07 18.81 16.42
CA ALA A 74 3.69 18.59 16.04
C ALA A 74 3.66 17.35 15.14
N ASN A 75 3.07 16.26 15.65
CA ASN A 75 3.04 14.97 14.99
C ASN A 75 2.13 15.07 13.75
N ARG A 76 2.68 15.62 12.67
CA ARG A 76 1.93 15.84 11.42
C ARG A 76 1.42 14.49 10.94
N PRO A 77 0.13 14.38 10.58
CA PRO A 77 -0.39 13.15 10.02
C PRO A 77 0.38 12.84 8.74
N HIS A 78 0.82 11.59 8.61
CA HIS A 78 1.56 11.10 7.44
C HIS A 78 0.56 10.85 6.31
N THR A 79 0.30 11.90 5.54
CA THR A 79 -0.60 11.90 4.39
C THR A 79 0.19 11.89 3.08
N ALA A 80 -0.47 11.46 2.00
CA ALA A 80 0.04 11.61 0.64
C ALA A 80 -0.93 12.46 -0.19
N ALA A 81 -0.47 12.99 -1.32
CA ALA A 81 -1.33 13.72 -2.26
C ALA A 81 -2.41 12.80 -2.87
N LEU A 82 -3.63 13.33 -3.05
CA LEU A 82 -4.68 12.66 -3.83
C LEU A 82 -4.20 12.46 -5.28
N PRO A 83 -4.04 11.22 -5.77
CA PRO A 83 -3.74 11.01 -7.18
C PRO A 83 -4.92 11.44 -8.07
N ARG A 84 -4.67 11.66 -9.37
CA ARG A 84 -5.77 11.86 -10.33
C ARG A 84 -6.60 10.58 -10.41
N ILE A 85 -7.89 10.68 -10.10
CA ILE A 85 -8.87 9.59 -10.21
C ILE A 85 -9.86 9.99 -11.31
N VAL A 86 -10.07 9.09 -12.28
CA VAL A 86 -11.14 9.20 -13.27
C VAL A 86 -12.47 8.95 -12.57
N PRO A 87 -13.40 9.93 -12.51
CA PRO A 87 -14.67 9.79 -11.81
C PRO A 87 -15.58 8.78 -12.51
N ARG A 88 -16.59 8.28 -11.80
CA ARG A 88 -17.53 7.30 -12.38
C ARG A 88 -18.25 7.76 -13.64
N ALA A 89 -18.55 9.05 -13.77
CA ALA A 89 -19.29 9.58 -14.92
C ALA A 89 -18.62 9.24 -16.25
N ASP A 90 -17.28 9.32 -16.29
CA ASP A 90 -16.45 9.15 -17.49
C ASP A 90 -16.46 7.69 -18.01
N TRP A 91 -16.67 6.69 -17.15
CA TRP A 91 -16.69 5.27 -17.55
C TRP A 91 -18.07 4.61 -17.51
N LEU A 92 -18.93 5.02 -16.57
CA LEU A 92 -20.24 4.41 -16.38
C LEU A 92 -21.22 4.79 -17.49
N ALA A 93 -21.14 6.02 -18.02
CA ALA A 93 -22.09 6.57 -18.99
C ALA A 93 -23.57 6.34 -18.56
N ASP A 94 -24.42 5.90 -19.48
CA ASP A 94 -25.83 5.55 -19.32
C ASP A 94 -26.08 4.21 -18.61
N ALA A 95 -25.02 3.43 -18.39
CA ALA A 95 -25.10 2.02 -17.99
C ALA A 95 -25.53 1.78 -16.53
N ALA A 96 -25.99 2.80 -15.80
CA ALA A 96 -26.17 2.78 -14.35
C ALA A 96 -27.47 2.08 -13.89
N PHE A 97 -27.35 0.98 -13.15
CA PHE A 97 -28.47 0.37 -12.42
C PHE A 97 -28.88 1.19 -11.18
N ARG A 98 -30.13 1.01 -10.74
CA ARG A 98 -30.63 1.55 -9.47
C ARG A 98 -29.90 0.91 -8.29
N ARG A 99 -29.24 1.73 -7.46
CA ARG A 99 -28.46 1.30 -6.29
C ARG A 99 -29.19 1.66 -4.99
N PRO A 100 -29.07 0.87 -3.90
CA PRO A 100 -29.39 1.35 -2.57
C PRO A 100 -28.39 2.44 -2.12
N PRO A 101 -28.68 3.20 -1.05
CA PRO A 101 -27.74 4.15 -0.47
C PRO A 101 -26.40 3.50 -0.09
N ALA A 102 -25.31 4.24 -0.32
CA ALA A 102 -23.97 3.80 0.06
C ALA A 102 -23.85 3.59 1.59
N ARG A 103 -23.16 2.52 1.99
CA ARG A 103 -22.85 2.21 3.40
C ARG A 103 -21.41 2.63 3.68
N TYR A 104 -21.15 3.12 4.89
CA TYR A 104 -19.84 3.63 5.29
C TYR A 104 -19.30 2.91 6.53
N ALA A 105 -17.99 2.79 6.62
CA ALA A 105 -17.27 2.57 7.86
C ALA A 105 -16.73 3.90 8.40
N ASP A 106 -16.22 3.91 9.63
CA ASP A 106 -15.71 5.14 10.26
C ASP A 106 -14.41 5.63 9.58
N ARG A 107 -13.58 4.69 9.11
CA ARG A 107 -12.32 4.93 8.39
C ARG A 107 -11.90 3.70 7.58
N VAL A 108 -10.96 3.86 6.65
CA VAL A 108 -10.26 2.74 5.99
C VAL A 108 -8.95 2.48 6.72
N THR A 109 -8.75 1.28 7.25
CA THR A 109 -7.51 0.86 7.93
C THR A 109 -6.68 -0.15 7.15
N ALA A 110 -7.28 -0.84 6.17
CA ALA A 110 -6.57 -1.75 5.29
C ALA A 110 -7.03 -1.63 3.84
N ILE A 111 -6.19 -2.06 2.92
CA ILE A 111 -6.49 -2.17 1.50
C ILE A 111 -6.26 -3.60 1.06
N PHE A 112 -7.24 -4.18 0.37
CA PHE A 112 -7.08 -5.46 -0.31
C PHE A 112 -6.79 -5.21 -1.79
N ILE A 113 -5.68 -5.75 -2.27
CA ILE A 113 -5.29 -5.74 -3.67
C ILE A 113 -5.90 -6.94 -4.37
N HIS A 114 -6.53 -6.66 -5.51
CA HIS A 114 -7.18 -7.61 -6.39
C HIS A 114 -6.56 -7.56 -7.79
N HIS A 115 -6.78 -8.63 -8.56
CA HIS A 115 -6.85 -8.55 -10.02
C HIS A 115 -8.29 -8.74 -10.48
N THR A 116 -8.63 -8.29 -11.69
CA THR A 116 -9.95 -8.54 -12.30
C THR A 116 -10.05 -9.92 -12.96
N ASP A 117 -8.91 -10.59 -13.15
CA ASP A 117 -8.75 -11.83 -13.93
C ASP A 117 -9.24 -11.71 -15.38
N SER A 118 -9.09 -10.50 -15.95
CA SER A 118 -9.33 -10.22 -17.36
C SER A 118 -8.04 -10.33 -18.19
N PRO A 119 -8.11 -10.39 -19.53
CA PRO A 119 -6.92 -10.32 -20.39
C PRO A 119 -6.09 -9.03 -20.15
N ASN A 120 -4.81 -9.08 -20.53
CA ASN A 120 -3.83 -8.00 -20.33
C ASN A 120 -3.53 -7.21 -21.62
N ASP A 121 -3.90 -7.76 -22.76
CA ASP A 121 -3.65 -7.30 -24.13
C ASP A 121 -4.70 -6.29 -24.62
N TYR A 122 -5.13 -5.40 -23.72
CA TYR A 122 -6.06 -4.30 -24.03
C TYR A 122 -5.32 -2.97 -24.25
N ASP A 123 -5.90 -2.09 -25.07
CA ASP A 123 -5.52 -0.67 -25.10
C ASP A 123 -6.06 0.02 -23.84
N CYS A 124 -5.28 0.89 -23.19
CA CYS A 124 -5.76 1.62 -22.03
C CYS A 124 -6.96 2.52 -22.35
N ALA A 125 -7.16 2.95 -23.59
CA ALA A 125 -8.35 3.64 -24.07
C ALA A 125 -9.64 2.79 -23.99
N ASP A 126 -9.53 1.45 -24.03
CA ASP A 126 -10.65 0.52 -23.81
C ASP A 126 -11.05 0.38 -22.34
N THR A 127 -10.24 0.85 -21.40
CA THR A 127 -10.48 0.63 -19.96
C THR A 127 -11.88 1.03 -19.50
N PRO A 128 -12.47 2.18 -19.90
CA PRO A 128 -13.84 2.53 -19.54
C PRO A 128 -14.87 1.45 -19.93
N ARG A 129 -14.70 0.82 -21.10
CA ARG A 129 -15.54 -0.28 -21.59
C ARG A 129 -15.32 -1.56 -20.77
N ILE A 130 -14.08 -1.86 -20.39
CA ILE A 130 -13.74 -3.02 -19.54
C ILE A 130 -14.37 -2.87 -18.16
N ILE A 131 -14.24 -1.70 -17.51
CA ILE A 131 -14.86 -1.42 -16.21
C ILE A 131 -16.38 -1.50 -16.30
N ARG A 132 -16.99 -0.98 -17.37
CA ARG A 132 -18.44 -1.11 -17.62
C ARG A 132 -18.88 -2.58 -17.76
N SER A 133 -18.09 -3.42 -18.41
CA SER A 133 -18.36 -4.87 -18.49
C SER A 133 -18.29 -5.55 -17.12
N LEU A 134 -17.31 -5.20 -16.28
CA LEU A 134 -17.21 -5.70 -14.90
C LEU A 134 -18.39 -5.23 -14.04
N TYR A 135 -18.79 -3.96 -14.18
CA TYR A 135 -19.97 -3.39 -13.53
C TYR A 135 -21.25 -4.11 -13.95
N MET A 136 -21.44 -4.37 -15.25
CA MET A 136 -22.59 -5.12 -15.80
C MET A 136 -22.68 -6.53 -15.22
N GLY A 137 -21.57 -7.26 -15.15
CA GLY A 137 -21.55 -8.59 -14.55
C GLY A 137 -21.84 -8.59 -13.04
N GLN A 138 -21.44 -7.55 -12.30
CA GLN A 138 -21.62 -7.47 -10.85
C GLN A 138 -22.97 -6.86 -10.45
N ALA A 139 -23.26 -5.63 -10.88
CA ALA A 139 -24.49 -4.93 -10.52
C ALA A 139 -25.72 -5.42 -11.32
N GLY A 140 -25.52 -5.84 -12.58
CA GLY A 140 -26.55 -6.46 -13.39
C GLY A 140 -26.69 -7.96 -13.06
N SER A 141 -25.83 -8.79 -13.66
CA SER A 141 -26.01 -10.26 -13.64
C SER A 141 -25.97 -10.91 -12.26
N ARG A 142 -25.18 -10.36 -11.32
CA ARG A 142 -25.12 -10.85 -9.92
C ARG A 142 -25.99 -10.04 -8.96
N ASN A 143 -26.69 -9.02 -9.45
CA ASN A 143 -27.57 -8.13 -8.68
C ASN A 143 -26.90 -7.56 -7.39
N TRP A 144 -25.62 -7.20 -7.48
CA TRP A 144 -24.91 -6.50 -6.40
C TRP A 144 -25.33 -5.03 -6.34
N ASP A 145 -25.21 -4.41 -5.16
CA ASP A 145 -25.50 -2.97 -4.97
C ASP A 145 -24.77 -2.05 -5.98
N ASP A 146 -23.60 -2.47 -6.46
CA ASP A 146 -22.68 -1.75 -7.35
C ASP A 146 -21.51 -2.68 -7.77
N ILE A 147 -20.52 -2.16 -8.52
CA ILE A 147 -19.19 -2.78 -8.61
C ILE A 147 -18.55 -2.90 -7.21
N GLY A 148 -17.99 -4.07 -6.90
CA GLY A 148 -17.53 -4.43 -5.57
C GLY A 148 -16.22 -3.75 -5.14
N TYR A 149 -15.34 -3.42 -6.09
CA TYR A 149 -14.07 -2.74 -5.82
C TYR A 149 -14.27 -1.25 -5.60
N ASN A 150 -13.53 -0.63 -4.67
CA ASN A 150 -13.57 0.82 -4.46
C ASN A 150 -12.83 1.58 -5.56
N PHE A 151 -11.78 1.00 -6.11
CA PHE A 151 -10.99 1.58 -7.20
C PHE A 151 -10.50 0.50 -8.16
N LEU A 152 -10.23 0.89 -9.39
CA LEU A 152 -9.58 0.05 -10.39
C LEU A 152 -8.36 0.78 -10.98
N VAL A 153 -7.33 0.04 -11.37
CA VAL A 153 -6.10 0.59 -11.97
C VAL A 153 -5.75 -0.18 -13.22
N ASP A 154 -5.55 0.53 -14.34
CA ASP A 154 -5.17 -0.09 -15.62
C ASP A 154 -3.66 -0.27 -15.79
N ARG A 155 -3.26 -0.96 -16.87
CA ARG A 155 -1.85 -1.18 -17.23
C ARG A 155 -1.08 0.09 -17.59
N CYS A 156 -1.74 1.20 -17.89
CA CYS A 156 -1.12 2.52 -18.04
C CYS A 156 -1.00 3.28 -16.71
N GLY A 157 -1.56 2.75 -15.62
CA GLY A 157 -1.56 3.38 -14.30
C GLY A 157 -2.68 4.40 -14.10
N THR A 158 -3.68 4.48 -14.99
CA THR A 158 -4.86 5.31 -14.74
C THR A 158 -5.67 4.71 -13.60
N ILE A 159 -6.08 5.55 -12.64
CA ILE A 159 -6.91 5.16 -11.50
C ILE A 159 -8.35 5.57 -11.79
N TYR A 160 -9.30 4.66 -11.57
CA TYR A 160 -10.73 4.89 -11.76
C TYR A 160 -11.48 4.73 -10.44
N GLU A 161 -12.44 5.61 -10.18
CA GLU A 161 -13.40 5.46 -9.09
C GLU A 161 -14.27 4.22 -9.37
N GLY A 162 -14.22 3.23 -8.48
CA GLY A 162 -15.12 2.08 -8.45
C GLY A 162 -16.39 2.40 -7.68
N ARG A 163 -16.65 1.66 -6.59
CA ARG A 163 -17.83 1.76 -5.71
C ARG A 163 -18.26 3.21 -5.41
N ALA A 164 -19.50 3.55 -5.75
CA ALA A 164 -20.06 4.89 -5.56
C ALA A 164 -20.29 5.21 -4.08
N GLY A 165 -20.04 6.48 -3.71
CA GLY A 165 -20.22 7.00 -2.35
C GLY A 165 -19.22 8.09 -1.94
N GLY A 166 -18.25 8.42 -2.81
CA GLY A 166 -17.22 9.43 -2.56
C GLY A 166 -15.85 8.80 -2.39
N VAL A 167 -14.91 9.23 -3.24
CA VAL A 167 -13.53 8.68 -3.30
C VAL A 167 -12.78 8.85 -1.98
N ASP A 168 -13.03 9.93 -1.24
CA ASP A 168 -12.42 10.28 0.04
C ASP A 168 -13.03 9.47 1.20
N LYS A 169 -14.33 9.18 1.17
CA LYS A 169 -15.06 8.48 2.24
C LYS A 169 -14.75 6.99 2.33
N ALA A 170 -14.99 6.40 3.51
CA ALA A 170 -14.80 4.98 3.78
C ALA A 170 -16.01 4.14 3.33
N VAL A 171 -16.33 4.20 2.03
CA VAL A 171 -17.43 3.44 1.40
C VAL A 171 -17.17 1.94 1.49
N VAL A 172 -18.14 1.18 2.00
CA VAL A 172 -18.04 -0.28 2.13
C VAL A 172 -18.25 -0.95 0.76
N GLY A 173 -17.23 -1.66 0.30
CA GLY A 173 -17.25 -2.42 -0.95
C GLY A 173 -17.95 -3.79 -0.86
N ALA A 174 -17.73 -4.61 -1.88
CA ALA A 174 -18.13 -6.00 -1.97
C ALA A 174 -17.01 -6.85 -2.61
N HIS A 175 -15.78 -6.67 -2.13
CA HIS A 175 -14.56 -7.26 -2.69
C HIS A 175 -13.88 -8.28 -1.77
N ALA A 176 -14.07 -8.22 -0.45
CA ALA A 176 -13.39 -9.08 0.53
C ALA A 176 -14.41 -9.66 1.53
N GLN A 177 -14.57 -10.98 1.57
CA GLN A 177 -15.65 -11.61 2.33
C GLN A 177 -15.39 -11.53 3.83
N GLY A 178 -16.39 -11.08 4.58
CA GLY A 178 -16.22 -10.78 6.01
C GLY A 178 -15.36 -9.54 6.32
N PHE A 179 -14.59 -9.01 5.36
CA PHE A 179 -13.64 -7.90 5.62
C PHE A 179 -13.91 -6.62 4.80
N ASN A 180 -15.03 -6.53 4.08
CA ASN A 180 -15.46 -5.31 3.36
C ASN A 180 -15.58 -4.05 4.25
N LYS A 181 -15.97 -4.19 5.52
CA LYS A 181 -16.14 -3.03 6.42
C LYS A 181 -14.77 -2.58 6.94
N GLY A 182 -14.45 -1.30 6.76
CA GLY A 182 -13.19 -0.70 7.23
C GLY A 182 -12.01 -0.91 6.29
N THR A 183 -12.24 -1.46 5.10
CA THR A 183 -11.21 -1.66 4.07
C THR A 183 -11.61 -1.01 2.74
N ALA A 184 -10.66 -0.92 1.81
CA ALA A 184 -10.95 -0.57 0.42
C ALA A 184 -10.32 -1.59 -0.54
N GLY A 185 -11.04 -1.93 -1.60
CA GLY A 185 -10.55 -2.84 -2.65
C GLY A 185 -9.98 -2.07 -3.83
N ILE A 186 -8.73 -2.36 -4.21
CA ILE A 186 -8.11 -1.85 -5.45
C ILE A 186 -7.94 -3.03 -6.40
N ALA A 187 -8.58 -3.01 -7.57
CA ALA A 187 -8.43 -4.04 -8.59
C ALA A 187 -7.49 -3.58 -9.73
N ALA A 188 -6.38 -4.30 -9.87
CA ALA A 188 -5.56 -4.25 -11.07
C ALA A 188 -6.33 -4.88 -12.24
N ILE A 189 -6.56 -4.11 -13.31
CA ILE A 189 -7.27 -4.59 -14.50
C ILE A 189 -6.33 -5.46 -15.31
N GLY A 190 -6.59 -6.77 -15.32
CA GLY A 190 -5.75 -7.79 -15.91
C GLY A 190 -5.73 -9.09 -15.11
N THR A 191 -4.81 -9.99 -15.48
CA THR A 191 -4.45 -11.17 -14.72
C THR A 191 -2.94 -11.22 -14.47
N PHE A 192 -2.53 -11.68 -13.28
CA PHE A 192 -1.14 -11.54 -12.79
C PHE A 192 -0.63 -12.84 -12.17
N ILE A 193 -0.82 -13.94 -12.91
CA ILE A 193 -0.31 -15.27 -12.55
C ILE A 193 1.23 -15.32 -12.55
N ALA A 194 1.82 -16.47 -12.23
CA ALA A 194 3.26 -16.67 -12.29
C ALA A 194 3.82 -16.28 -13.67
N GLY A 195 4.95 -15.57 -13.71
CA GLY A 195 5.60 -15.13 -14.94
C GLY A 195 4.92 -13.96 -15.67
N THR A 196 3.74 -13.50 -15.25
CA THR A 196 3.09 -12.32 -15.85
C THR A 196 3.74 -11.03 -15.33
N PRO A 197 4.20 -10.10 -16.17
CA PRO A 197 4.74 -8.82 -15.70
C PRO A 197 3.65 -7.95 -15.04
N VAL A 198 4.00 -7.29 -13.94
CA VAL A 198 3.20 -6.19 -13.37
C VAL A 198 3.69 -4.87 -13.99
N PRO A 199 2.85 -4.10 -14.70
CA PRO A 199 3.26 -2.82 -15.28
C PRO A 199 3.78 -1.84 -14.20
N PRO A 200 4.98 -1.23 -14.37
CA PRO A 200 5.53 -0.31 -13.37
C PRO A 200 4.64 0.91 -13.11
N SER A 201 3.92 1.37 -14.14
CA SER A 201 2.86 2.39 -14.06
C SER A 201 1.74 1.99 -13.09
N MET A 202 1.17 0.79 -13.28
CA MET A 202 0.13 0.23 -12.43
C MET A 202 0.61 0.11 -10.97
N ALA A 203 1.79 -0.47 -10.74
CA ALA A 203 2.36 -0.63 -9.39
C ALA A 203 2.57 0.73 -8.68
N LYS A 204 3.07 1.74 -9.39
CA LYS A 204 3.21 3.12 -8.88
C LYS A 204 1.86 3.73 -8.49
N SER A 205 0.84 3.57 -9.33
CA SER A 205 -0.51 4.10 -9.08
C SER A 205 -1.23 3.39 -7.94
N ILE A 206 -1.08 2.06 -7.81
CA ILE A 206 -1.55 1.31 -6.64
C ILE A 206 -0.86 1.83 -5.37
N ALA A 207 0.46 2.05 -5.39
CA ALA A 207 1.19 2.58 -4.24
C ALA A 207 0.79 4.02 -3.87
N ALA A 208 0.50 4.88 -4.85
CA ALA A 208 0.04 6.26 -4.60
C ALA A 208 -1.39 6.31 -4.03
N LEU A 209 -2.31 5.53 -4.61
CA LEU A 209 -3.69 5.41 -4.14
C LEU A 209 -3.77 4.81 -2.73
N SER A 210 -3.20 3.62 -2.55
CA SER A 210 -2.25 3.28 -1.48
C SER A 210 -2.10 4.26 -0.31
N ALA A 211 -1.03 5.05 -0.47
CA ALA A 211 -0.53 6.04 0.45
C ALA A 211 -1.59 7.08 0.83
N TRP A 212 -2.32 7.61 -0.15
CA TRP A 212 -3.35 8.62 0.08
C TRP A 212 -4.49 8.07 0.93
N LYS A 213 -5.06 6.93 0.52
CA LYS A 213 -6.29 6.40 1.14
C LYS A 213 -6.06 5.94 2.57
N LEU A 214 -4.90 5.33 2.87
CA LEU A 214 -4.48 5.00 4.24
C LEU A 214 -4.04 6.24 5.04
N GLY A 215 -3.52 7.27 4.36
CA GLY A 215 -3.12 8.55 4.95
C GLY A 215 -4.30 9.31 5.59
N LEU A 216 -5.50 9.17 5.04
CA LEU A 216 -6.74 9.71 5.63
C LEU A 216 -7.03 9.16 7.05
N ALA A 217 -6.46 8.01 7.40
CA ALA A 217 -6.54 7.39 8.72
C ALA A 217 -5.19 7.35 9.46
N ASN A 218 -4.15 8.03 8.94
CA ASN A 218 -2.76 8.02 9.42
C ASN A 218 -2.16 6.60 9.57
N VAL A 219 -2.56 5.64 8.72
CA VAL A 219 -2.04 4.27 8.75
C VAL A 219 -0.77 4.15 7.91
N ASP A 220 0.30 3.60 8.49
CA ASP A 220 1.53 3.26 7.76
C ASP A 220 1.26 2.06 6.82
N PRO A 221 1.47 2.18 5.50
CA PRO A 221 1.26 1.10 4.53
C PRO A 221 2.05 -0.19 4.77
N ARG A 222 3.14 -0.13 5.54
CA ARG A 222 3.98 -1.29 5.92
C ARG A 222 3.48 -1.99 7.18
N SER A 223 2.58 -1.36 7.95
CA SER A 223 2.10 -1.87 9.23
C SER A 223 1.22 -3.11 9.11
N ARG A 224 0.99 -3.73 10.26
CA ARG A 224 -0.03 -4.76 10.45
C ARG A 224 -1.29 -4.16 11.06
N VAL A 225 -2.44 -4.68 10.68
CA VAL A 225 -3.75 -4.24 11.20
C VAL A 225 -4.61 -5.45 11.58
N ARG A 226 -5.40 -5.30 12.64
CA ARG A 226 -6.35 -6.33 13.09
C ARG A 226 -7.74 -6.02 12.53
N LEU A 227 -8.32 -6.98 11.81
CA LEU A 227 -9.68 -6.89 11.28
C LEU A 227 -10.53 -8.05 11.81
N THR A 228 -11.82 -7.82 12.01
CA THR A 228 -12.76 -8.83 12.52
C THR A 228 -13.75 -9.23 11.43
N SER A 229 -13.85 -10.53 11.14
CA SER A 229 -14.71 -11.04 10.07
C SER A 229 -16.20 -10.82 10.40
N THR A 230 -16.94 -10.19 9.50
CA THR A 230 -18.37 -9.86 9.68
C THR A 230 -19.32 -10.99 9.29
N ASN A 231 -18.83 -12.01 8.58
CA ASN A 231 -19.57 -13.21 8.16
C ASN A 231 -18.65 -14.45 8.23
N SER A 232 -19.16 -15.63 7.88
CA SER A 232 -18.36 -16.88 7.85
C SER A 232 -18.12 -17.39 6.42
N LEU A 233 -17.99 -16.48 5.45
CA LEU A 233 -17.81 -16.84 4.03
C LEU A 233 -16.34 -16.85 3.61
N SER A 234 -15.45 -16.18 4.34
CA SER A 234 -14.00 -16.24 4.14
C SER A 234 -13.35 -17.33 4.98
N ARG A 235 -12.01 -17.41 4.95
CA ARG A 235 -11.21 -18.36 5.75
C ARG A 235 -11.33 -18.13 7.26
N PHE A 236 -11.99 -17.05 7.67
CA PHE A 236 -12.16 -16.61 9.06
C PHE A 236 -13.65 -16.57 9.43
N PRO A 237 -14.11 -17.38 10.40
CA PRO A 237 -15.51 -17.39 10.80
C PRO A 237 -15.93 -16.06 11.43
N LYS A 238 -17.23 -15.75 11.38
CA LYS A 238 -17.80 -14.50 11.92
C LYS A 238 -17.34 -14.24 13.36
N GLY A 239 -16.90 -13.02 13.63
CA GLY A 239 -16.38 -12.60 14.93
C GLY A 239 -14.90 -12.95 15.16
N ARG A 240 -14.27 -13.78 14.32
CA ARG A 240 -12.83 -14.01 14.41
C ARG A 240 -12.07 -12.76 14.00
N THR A 241 -11.17 -12.31 14.88
CA THR A 241 -10.17 -11.30 14.52
C THR A 241 -8.92 -11.98 13.94
N ALA A 242 -8.42 -11.42 12.86
CA ALA A 242 -7.19 -11.82 12.17
C ALA A 242 -6.29 -10.60 11.95
N GLU A 243 -5.00 -10.85 11.74
CA GLU A 243 -4.01 -9.82 11.45
C GLU A 243 -3.61 -9.87 9.97
N PHE A 244 -3.58 -8.72 9.32
CA PHE A 244 -3.23 -8.54 7.92
C PHE A 244 -2.19 -7.43 7.77
N ASN A 245 -1.53 -7.36 6.62
CA ASN A 245 -0.81 -6.15 6.22
C ASN A 245 -1.82 -5.01 5.96
N ALA A 246 -1.44 -3.75 6.23
CA ALA A 246 -2.26 -2.59 5.87
C ALA A 246 -2.53 -2.50 4.35
N ILE A 247 -1.63 -3.02 3.52
CA ILE A 247 -1.91 -3.41 2.12
C ILE A 247 -1.77 -4.93 2.02
N ALA A 248 -2.89 -5.64 1.97
CA ALA A 248 -2.97 -7.10 1.90
C ALA A 248 -3.44 -7.57 0.51
N ALA A 249 -3.29 -8.87 0.24
CA ALA A 249 -3.90 -9.52 -0.91
C ALA A 249 -5.26 -10.12 -0.57
N HIS A 250 -6.16 -10.23 -1.55
CA HIS A 250 -7.43 -10.92 -1.37
C HIS A 250 -7.25 -12.37 -0.85
N ARG A 251 -6.27 -13.11 -1.36
CA ARG A 251 -5.96 -14.47 -0.88
C ARG A 251 -5.43 -14.58 0.56
N ASP A 252 -5.04 -13.46 1.17
CA ASP A 252 -4.68 -13.45 2.59
C ASP A 252 -5.93 -13.73 3.45
N GLU A 253 -7.12 -13.29 3.00
CA GLU A 253 -8.39 -13.50 3.71
C GLU A 253 -9.29 -14.59 3.10
N TYR A 254 -9.30 -14.74 1.78
CA TYR A 254 -10.23 -15.61 1.05
C TYR A 254 -9.55 -16.80 0.34
N GLU A 255 -10.33 -17.85 0.04
CA GLU A 255 -9.88 -18.99 -0.77
C GLU A 255 -9.83 -18.62 -2.27
N THR A 256 -8.73 -17.98 -2.69
CA THR A 256 -8.56 -17.49 -4.06
C THR A 256 -7.09 -17.42 -4.51
N TYR A 257 -6.89 -17.36 -5.82
CA TYR A 257 -5.59 -17.03 -6.43
C TYR A 257 -5.33 -15.51 -6.48
N CYS A 258 -6.38 -14.69 -6.40
CA CYS A 258 -6.35 -13.24 -6.47
C CYS A 258 -5.43 -12.59 -5.40
N PRO A 259 -4.55 -11.63 -5.73
CA PRO A 259 -4.42 -10.91 -7.01
C PRO A 259 -3.51 -11.58 -8.05
N GLY A 260 -3.16 -12.86 -7.87
CA GLY A 260 -2.18 -13.56 -8.70
C GLY A 260 -0.75 -13.47 -8.14
N GLN A 261 0.11 -14.41 -8.53
CA GLN A 261 1.45 -14.57 -7.94
C GLN A 261 2.40 -13.39 -8.23
N ALA A 262 2.30 -12.75 -9.40
CA ALA A 262 3.16 -11.62 -9.73
C ALA A 262 2.80 -10.36 -8.93
N LEU A 263 1.50 -10.06 -8.74
CA LEU A 263 1.07 -8.97 -7.87
C LEU A 263 1.39 -9.26 -6.39
N MET A 264 1.26 -10.51 -5.94
CA MET A 264 1.71 -10.93 -4.60
C MET A 264 3.19 -10.58 -4.37
N ALA A 265 4.06 -10.89 -5.33
CA ALA A 265 5.49 -10.62 -5.26
C ALA A 265 5.81 -9.11 -5.25
N ALA A 266 4.97 -8.28 -5.89
CA ALA A 266 5.13 -6.82 -5.90
C ALA A 266 4.66 -6.11 -4.60
N LEU A 267 3.83 -6.76 -3.77
CA LEU A 267 3.27 -6.11 -2.57
C LEU A 267 4.29 -5.53 -1.57
N PRO A 268 5.45 -6.16 -1.29
CA PRO A 268 6.45 -5.57 -0.41
C PRO A 268 6.98 -4.22 -0.92
N GLU A 269 7.29 -4.10 -2.22
CA GLU A 269 7.74 -2.84 -2.82
C GLU A 269 6.63 -1.78 -2.82
N ILE A 270 5.39 -2.18 -3.18
CA ILE A 270 4.22 -1.30 -3.15
C ILE A 270 4.02 -0.71 -1.75
N ARG A 271 4.19 -1.50 -0.67
CA ARG A 271 4.12 -1.00 0.73
C ARG A 271 5.22 0.00 1.05
N GLN A 272 6.47 -0.29 0.68
CA GLN A 272 7.59 0.63 0.92
C GLN A 272 7.39 1.95 0.17
N ARG A 273 7.00 1.88 -1.11
CA ARG A 273 6.74 3.08 -1.91
C ARG A 273 5.55 3.88 -1.39
N ALA A 274 4.49 3.21 -0.94
CA ALA A 274 3.35 3.89 -0.33
C ALA A 274 3.72 4.60 0.98
N ALA A 275 4.57 4.01 1.82
CA ALA A 275 5.06 4.64 3.04
C ALA A 275 5.95 5.86 2.74
N ALA A 276 6.88 5.73 1.78
CA ALA A 276 7.70 6.86 1.33
C ALA A 276 6.85 8.04 0.78
N LEU A 277 5.75 7.74 0.08
CA LEU A 277 4.79 8.76 -0.38
C LEU A 277 3.99 9.44 0.75
N GLN A 278 3.93 8.83 1.94
CA GLN A 278 3.43 9.46 3.16
C GLN A 278 4.53 10.18 4.00
N GLY A 279 5.78 10.21 3.51
CA GLY A 279 6.92 10.74 4.26
C GLY A 279 7.29 9.90 5.50
N ARG A 280 7.40 8.58 5.33
CA ARG A 280 7.77 7.58 6.36
C ARG A 280 8.90 6.64 5.92
#